data_AF-A0AA38UMY3-F1
#
_entry.id   AF-A0AA38UMY3-F1
#
_cell.length_a   1.000
_cell.length_b   1.000
_cell.length_c   1.000
_cell.angle_alpha   90.00
_cell.angle_beta   90.00
_cell.angle_gamma   90.00
#
_symmetry.space_group_name_H-M   'P 1'
#
loop_
_entity.id
_entity.type
_entity.pdbx_description
1 polymer ?
#
loop_
_entity_poly.entity_id
_entity_poly.type
_entity_poly.pdbx_seq_one_letter_code
_entity_poly.pdbx_strand_id
1 'polypeptide(L)'
;MNSLYTSGVRQTNSILADLERLRNGDNSASLLGQISASLAAMHRTIDDYDSMTKREMIKSKQEKAQMRVQKFKTDYTEMRNQFEKLRAEVNAEKEMAQRAELITSASLVSPSANSRQRFQTNYSQNNTLHPELVSESPFRGPSPQPGFSLREQHALNEHSFIQQTESRLDEFLLQGREVLDNLRDQRNILKGTQRRLLDTANTLGLSRNVIGWIERRSTQDMYIFFGGAVFTFFCFFMIWKYLG
;
A
#
# COMPACT_ATOMS: atom_id res chain seq x y z
N MET A 1 25.21 23.56 -8.92
CA MET A 1 24.16 23.92 -7.93
C MET A 1 22.87 24.39 -8.60
N ASN A 2 22.84 25.50 -9.36
CA ASN A 2 21.58 25.99 -9.95
C ASN A 2 20.87 25.01 -10.91
N SER A 3 21.63 24.24 -11.69
CA SER A 3 21.09 23.18 -12.57
C SER A 3 20.38 22.08 -11.78
N LEU A 4 21.02 21.56 -10.73
CA LEU A 4 20.44 20.54 -9.84
C LEU A 4 19.21 21.05 -9.11
N TYR A 5 19.22 22.30 -8.65
CA TYR A 5 18.03 22.92 -8.06
C TYR A 5 16.86 22.95 -9.04
N THR A 6 17.11 23.39 -10.28
CA THR A 6 16.09 23.43 -11.34
C THR A 6 15.61 22.03 -11.75
N SER A 7 16.50 21.04 -11.72
CA SER A 7 16.14 19.63 -11.93
C SER A 7 15.25 19.12 -10.80
N GLY A 8 15.63 19.38 -9.54
CA GLY A 8 14.86 19.00 -8.36
C GLY A 8 13.45 19.57 -8.38
N VAL A 9 13.29 20.88 -8.67
CA VAL A 9 11.97 21.51 -8.80
C VAL A 9 11.12 20.84 -9.89
N ARG A 10 11.71 20.52 -11.05
CA ARG A 10 10.99 19.83 -12.14
C ARG A 10 10.57 18.42 -11.72
N GLN A 11 11.46 17.67 -11.06
CA GLN A 11 11.14 16.35 -10.54
C GLN A 11 10.01 16.40 -9.50
N THR A 12 10.04 17.35 -8.57
CA THR A 12 8.96 17.57 -7.60
C THR A 12 7.62 17.82 -8.29
N ASN A 13 7.56 18.73 -9.25
CA ASN A 13 6.31 19.03 -9.97
C ASN A 13 5.80 17.82 -10.77
N SER A 14 6.69 17.05 -11.38
CA SER A 14 6.32 15.81 -12.09
C SER A 14 5.75 14.76 -11.14
N ILE A 15 6.38 14.54 -9.98
CA ILE A 15 5.91 13.56 -8.98
C ILE A 15 4.56 14.00 -8.43
N LEU A 16 4.34 15.29 -8.15
CA LEU A 16 3.05 15.80 -7.70
C LEU A 16 1.95 15.59 -8.76
N ALA A 17 2.24 15.86 -10.03
CA ALA A 17 1.29 15.62 -11.12
C ALA A 17 0.95 14.12 -11.25
N ASP A 18 1.95 13.25 -11.14
CA ASP A 18 1.73 11.80 -11.21
C ASP A 18 0.96 11.28 -9.97
N LEU A 19 1.23 11.81 -8.77
CA LEU A 19 0.47 11.50 -7.55
C LEU A 19 -0.98 11.97 -7.64
N GLU A 20 -1.23 13.12 -8.25
CA GLU A 20 -2.58 13.64 -8.49
C GLU A 20 -3.36 12.72 -9.44
N ARG A 21 -2.72 12.23 -10.50
CA ARG A 21 -3.32 11.25 -11.41
C ARG A 21 -3.69 9.96 -10.67
N LEU A 22 -2.82 9.49 -9.79
CA LEU A 22 -3.06 8.30 -9.00
C LEU A 22 -4.19 8.51 -7.98
N ARG A 23 -4.29 9.70 -7.39
CA ARG A 23 -5.41 10.10 -6.52
C ARG A 23 -6.75 10.16 -7.26
N ASN A 24 -6.73 10.52 -8.54
CA ASN A 24 -7.91 10.59 -9.39
C ASN A 24 -8.37 9.20 -9.91
N GLY A 25 -7.73 8.12 -9.45
CA GLY A 25 -8.10 6.73 -9.76
C GLY A 25 -7.35 6.10 -10.94
N ASP A 26 -6.33 6.77 -11.50
CA ASP A 26 -5.44 6.16 -12.50
C ASP A 26 -4.47 5.19 -11.79
N ASN A 27 -4.92 3.98 -11.53
CA ASN A 27 -4.17 2.94 -10.79
C ASN A 27 -3.30 2.06 -11.71
N SER A 28 -2.86 2.62 -12.85
CA SER A 28 -2.08 1.89 -13.84
C SER A 28 -0.71 1.46 -13.30
N ALA A 29 -0.32 0.22 -13.60
CA ALA A 29 0.97 -0.33 -13.17
C ALA A 29 2.16 0.47 -13.73
N SER A 30 2.00 1.06 -14.92
CA SER A 30 2.96 1.98 -15.53
C SER A 30 3.14 3.26 -14.72
N LEU A 31 2.05 3.87 -14.23
CA LEU A 31 2.11 5.09 -13.42
C LEU A 31 2.77 4.82 -12.07
N LEU A 32 2.41 3.72 -11.41
CA LEU A 32 3.04 3.27 -10.17
C LEU A 32 4.56 3.07 -10.35
N GLY A 33 4.96 2.43 -11.46
CA GLY A 33 6.36 2.25 -11.83
C GLY A 33 7.07 3.58 -12.09
N GLN A 34 6.44 4.47 -12.86
CA GLN A 34 6.96 5.80 -13.17
C GLN A 34 7.20 6.63 -11.90
N ILE A 35 6.23 6.68 -10.98
CA ILE A 35 6.37 7.41 -9.70
C ILE A 35 7.49 6.81 -8.85
N SER A 36 7.60 5.48 -8.80
CA SER A 36 8.67 4.83 -8.05
C SER A 36 10.07 5.16 -8.60
N ALA A 37 10.21 5.23 -9.93
CA ALA A 37 11.45 5.58 -10.59
C ALA A 37 11.80 7.07 -10.42
N SER A 38 10.82 7.96 -10.53
CA SER A 38 11.00 9.41 -10.36
C SER A 38 11.35 9.76 -8.91
N LEU A 39 10.77 9.09 -7.91
CA LEU A 39 11.17 9.19 -6.50
C LEU A 39 12.63 8.75 -6.30
N ALA A 40 13.05 7.63 -6.91
CA ALA A 40 14.44 7.17 -6.79
C ALA A 40 15.43 8.14 -7.47
N ALA A 41 15.04 8.76 -8.59
CA ALA A 41 15.84 9.79 -9.25
C ALA A 41 15.92 11.09 -8.43
N MET A 42 14.82 11.47 -7.77
CA MET A 42 14.79 12.63 -6.88
C MET A 42 15.68 12.43 -5.65
N HIS A 43 15.68 11.25 -5.04
CA HIS A 43 16.57 10.93 -3.92
C HIS A 43 18.04 11.13 -4.29
N ARG A 44 18.48 10.59 -5.44
CA ARG A 44 19.86 10.79 -5.94
C ARG A 44 20.17 12.27 -6.17
N THR A 45 19.23 13.01 -6.76
CA THR A 45 19.38 14.46 -7.00
C THR A 45 19.55 15.24 -5.69
N ILE A 46 18.83 14.84 -4.63
CA ILE A 46 18.96 15.43 -3.29
C ILE A 46 20.34 15.11 -2.68
N ASP A 47 20.80 13.87 -2.79
CA ASP A 47 22.10 13.45 -2.28
C ASP A 47 23.24 14.21 -2.99
N ASP A 48 23.14 14.33 -4.32
CA ASP A 48 24.08 15.10 -5.13
C ASP A 48 24.08 16.58 -4.72
N TYR A 49 22.89 17.17 -4.51
CA TYR A 49 22.75 18.56 -4.09
C TYR A 49 23.26 18.81 -2.65
N ASP A 50 23.08 17.85 -1.74
CA ASP A 50 23.65 17.89 -0.38
C ASP A 50 25.19 17.80 -0.42
N SER A 51 25.73 16.93 -1.28
CA SER A 51 27.17 16.81 -1.48
C SER A 51 27.80 18.11 -2.02
N MET A 52 27.14 18.77 -2.99
CA MET A 52 27.59 20.07 -3.51
C MET A 52 27.49 21.17 -2.45
N THR A 53 26.46 21.14 -1.61
CA THR A 53 26.27 22.11 -0.53
C THR A 53 27.40 22.01 0.50
N LYS A 54 27.83 20.78 0.87
CA LYS A 54 28.95 20.56 1.78
C LYS A 54 30.29 21.04 1.22
N ARG A 55 30.45 21.00 -0.11
CA ARG A 55 31.66 21.44 -0.83
C ARG A 55 31.68 22.96 -1.10
N GLU A 56 30.58 23.67 -0.86
CA GLU A 56 30.51 25.12 -1.08
C GLU A 56 31.29 25.87 0.00
N MET A 57 32.32 26.61 -0.41
CA MET A 57 33.22 27.35 0.49
C MET A 57 32.63 28.69 0.95
N ILE A 58 31.66 29.24 0.20
CA ILE A 58 31.04 30.53 0.51
C ILE A 58 29.88 30.30 1.48
N LYS A 59 30.07 30.68 2.76
CA LYS A 59 29.12 30.45 3.85
C LYS A 59 27.69 30.94 3.55
N SER A 60 27.52 32.12 2.96
CA SER A 60 26.19 32.65 2.61
C SER A 60 25.47 31.88 1.49
N LYS A 61 26.22 31.33 0.53
CA LYS A 61 25.67 30.47 -0.53
C LYS A 61 25.39 29.06 0.01
N GLN A 62 26.26 28.56 0.86
CA GLN A 62 26.11 27.29 1.55
C GLN A 62 24.82 27.26 2.38
N GLU A 63 24.56 28.30 3.18
CA GLU A 63 23.32 28.40 3.98
C GLU A 63 22.06 28.38 3.11
N LYS A 64 22.04 29.14 1.99
CA LYS A 64 20.93 29.12 1.03
C LYS A 64 20.75 27.76 0.35
N ALA A 65 21.85 27.11 -0.01
CA ALA A 65 21.82 25.78 -0.60
C ALA A 65 21.33 24.73 0.41
N GLN A 66 21.76 24.82 1.67
CA GLN A 66 21.34 23.96 2.76
C GLN A 66 19.85 24.09 3.06
N MET A 67 19.30 25.32 3.08
CA MET A 67 17.85 25.53 3.19
C MET A 67 17.08 24.83 2.05
N ARG A 68 17.58 24.90 0.82
CA ARG A 68 16.97 24.24 -0.35
C ARG A 68 17.06 22.71 -0.25
N VAL A 69 18.19 22.16 0.18
CA VAL A 69 18.35 20.70 0.43
C VAL A 69 17.31 20.24 1.45
N GLN A 70 17.15 20.97 2.55
CA GLN A 70 16.20 20.59 3.60
C GLN A 70 14.77 20.62 3.11
N LYS A 71 14.39 21.67 2.36
CA LYS A 71 13.08 21.72 1.72
C LYS A 71 12.84 20.49 0.83
N PHE A 72 13.79 20.14 -0.05
CA PHE A 72 13.63 18.96 -0.91
C PHE A 72 13.58 17.64 -0.13
N LYS A 73 14.29 17.52 0.99
CA LYS A 73 14.18 16.34 1.88
C LYS A 73 12.78 16.22 2.47
N THR A 74 12.22 17.33 2.96
CA THR A 74 10.83 17.36 3.46
C THR A 74 9.84 17.00 2.36
N ASP A 75 9.91 17.67 1.21
CA ASP A 75 9.03 17.43 0.06
C ASP A 75 9.13 15.96 -0.42
N TYR A 76 10.34 15.39 -0.46
CA TYR A 76 10.54 13.97 -0.80
C TYR A 76 9.86 13.03 0.18
N THR A 77 10.02 13.26 1.49
CA THR A 77 9.39 12.40 2.51
C THR A 77 7.87 12.47 2.44
N GLU A 78 7.31 13.66 2.21
CA GLU A 78 5.88 13.84 2.06
C GLU A 78 5.34 13.11 0.82
N MET A 79 5.94 13.35 -0.35
CA MET A 79 5.54 12.67 -1.59
C MET A 79 5.71 11.15 -1.49
N ARG A 80 6.77 10.68 -0.83
CA ARG A 80 6.98 9.24 -0.60
C ARG A 80 5.89 8.65 0.29
N ASN A 81 5.52 9.33 1.37
CA ASN A 81 4.47 8.88 2.27
C ASN A 81 3.10 8.86 1.58
N GLN A 82 2.80 9.88 0.77
CA GLN A 82 1.59 9.91 -0.05
C GLN A 82 1.58 8.73 -1.02
N PHE A 83 2.66 8.52 -1.76
CA PHE A 83 2.78 7.38 -2.68
C PHE A 83 2.54 6.03 -2.00
N GLU A 84 3.20 5.77 -0.86
CA GLU A 84 3.04 4.49 -0.14
C GLU A 84 1.60 4.32 0.39
N LYS A 85 0.96 5.40 0.86
CA LYS A 85 -0.44 5.36 1.31
C LYS A 85 -1.38 5.02 0.16
N LEU A 86 -1.30 5.76 -0.95
CA LEU A 86 -2.17 5.50 -2.09
C LEU A 86 -1.87 4.12 -2.71
N ARG A 87 -0.61 3.70 -2.76
CA ARG A 87 -0.24 2.36 -3.23
C ARG A 87 -0.84 1.25 -2.36
N ALA A 88 -0.86 1.44 -1.04
CA ALA A 88 -1.49 0.49 -0.13
C ALA A 88 -3.01 0.41 -0.36
N GLU A 89 -3.67 1.55 -0.62
CA GLU A 89 -5.09 1.61 -0.97
C GLU A 89 -5.40 0.87 -2.28
N VAL A 90 -4.60 1.11 -3.33
CA VAL A 90 -4.71 0.41 -4.62
C VAL A 90 -4.50 -1.09 -4.49
N ASN A 91 -3.53 -1.51 -3.68
CA ASN A 91 -3.29 -2.93 -3.44
C ASN A 91 -4.45 -3.57 -2.65
N ALA A 92 -4.97 -2.89 -1.63
CA ALA A 92 -6.11 -3.37 -0.86
C ALA A 92 -7.39 -3.49 -1.72
N GLU A 93 -7.62 -2.55 -2.63
CA GLU A 93 -8.73 -2.60 -3.59
C GLU A 93 -8.58 -3.80 -4.54
N LYS A 94 -7.38 -4.04 -5.07
CA LYS A 94 -7.09 -5.22 -5.90
C LYS A 94 -7.27 -6.53 -5.14
N GLU A 95 -6.81 -6.62 -3.89
CA GLU A 95 -6.99 -7.80 -3.04
C GLU A 95 -8.47 -8.06 -2.72
N MET A 96 -9.25 -7.00 -2.45
CA MET A 96 -10.70 -7.12 -2.26
C MET A 96 -11.41 -7.57 -3.54
N ALA A 97 -11.04 -7.03 -4.71
CA ALA A 97 -11.59 -7.45 -6.00
C ALA A 97 -11.29 -8.94 -6.27
N GLN A 98 -10.05 -9.38 -6.05
CA GLN A 98 -9.67 -10.80 -6.19
C GLN A 98 -10.44 -11.69 -5.22
N ARG A 99 -10.60 -11.28 -3.96
CA ARG A 99 -11.44 -12.02 -2.99
C ARG A 99 -12.91 -12.08 -3.41
N ALA A 100 -13.46 -10.98 -3.93
CA ALA A 100 -14.84 -10.96 -4.42
C ALA A 100 -15.03 -11.87 -5.63
N GLU A 101 -14.07 -11.94 -6.55
CA GLU A 101 -14.10 -12.89 -7.67
C GLU A 101 -14.00 -14.35 -7.19
N LEU A 102 -13.20 -14.65 -6.18
CA LEU A 102 -13.12 -15.99 -5.58
C LEU A 102 -14.44 -16.38 -4.88
N ILE A 103 -15.12 -15.45 -4.22
CA ILE A 103 -16.44 -15.69 -3.60
C ILE A 103 -17.53 -15.83 -4.67
N THR A 104 -17.47 -15.01 -5.73
CA THR A 104 -18.46 -15.05 -6.81
C THR A 104 -18.33 -16.33 -7.63
N SER A 105 -17.10 -16.76 -7.94
CA SER A 105 -16.84 -18.06 -8.57
C SER A 105 -17.24 -19.24 -7.68
N ALA A 106 -17.14 -19.11 -6.35
CA ALA A 106 -17.71 -20.07 -5.42
C ALA A 106 -19.27 -20.04 -5.39
N SER A 107 -19.91 -18.90 -5.66
CA SER A 107 -21.38 -18.74 -5.66
C SER A 107 -22.09 -19.13 -6.97
N LEU A 108 -21.37 -19.15 -8.11
CA LEU A 108 -21.85 -19.74 -9.37
C LEU A 108 -21.86 -21.28 -9.30
N VAL A 109 -21.23 -21.87 -8.28
CA VAL A 109 -21.70 -23.15 -7.74
C VAL A 109 -22.96 -22.86 -6.92
N SER A 110 -24.09 -22.79 -7.61
CA SER A 110 -25.42 -22.54 -7.04
C SER A 110 -25.60 -23.21 -5.68
N PRO A 111 -26.12 -22.50 -4.64
CA PRO A 111 -26.70 -23.15 -3.48
C PRO A 111 -28.04 -23.74 -3.92
N SER A 112 -28.02 -24.83 -4.70
CA SER A 112 -29.17 -25.72 -4.66
C SER A 112 -29.25 -26.17 -3.20
N ALA A 113 -30.37 -25.87 -2.55
CA ALA A 113 -30.74 -26.47 -1.28
C ALA A 113 -30.65 -27.98 -1.43
N ASN A 114 -29.48 -28.55 -1.14
CA ASN A 114 -29.16 -29.97 -1.16
C ASN A 114 -27.70 -30.19 -0.72
N SER A 115 -27.39 -29.82 0.52
CA SER A 115 -26.24 -30.40 1.25
C SER A 115 -26.41 -31.91 1.54
N ARG A 116 -27.41 -32.56 0.92
CA ARG A 116 -27.66 -34.02 0.94
C ARG A 116 -27.64 -34.67 -0.45
N GLN A 117 -27.35 -33.95 -1.53
CA GLN A 117 -27.22 -34.56 -2.87
C GLN A 117 -25.95 -34.09 -3.57
N ARG A 118 -24.79 -34.55 -3.09
CA ARG A 118 -23.56 -34.59 -3.90
C ARG A 118 -23.05 -36.02 -4.04
N PHE A 119 -23.98 -36.91 -4.38
CA PHE A 119 -23.68 -38.19 -5.03
C PHE A 119 -24.57 -38.31 -6.27
N GLN A 120 -24.23 -37.57 -7.32
CA GLN A 120 -24.48 -38.02 -8.68
C GLN A 120 -23.20 -37.80 -9.48
N THR A 121 -22.38 -38.85 -9.46
CA THR A 121 -21.40 -39.14 -10.49
C THR A 121 -22.11 -39.27 -11.83
N ASN A 122 -21.96 -38.28 -12.71
CA ASN A 122 -22.13 -38.47 -14.15
C ASN A 122 -20.93 -39.28 -14.64
N TYR A 123 -21.08 -40.61 -14.63
CA TYR A 123 -20.35 -41.45 -15.57
C TYR A 123 -21.01 -41.27 -16.94
N SER A 124 -20.22 -40.83 -17.91
CA SER A 124 -20.56 -40.91 -19.34
C SER A 124 -20.72 -42.39 -19.71
N GLN A 125 -21.93 -42.93 -19.59
CA GLN A 125 -22.29 -44.20 -20.23
C GLN A 125 -22.52 -43.96 -21.73
N ASN A 126 -21.45 -44.13 -22.50
CA ASN A 126 -21.61 -44.65 -23.84
C ASN A 126 -21.82 -46.17 -23.72
N ASN A 127 -23.08 -46.61 -23.56
CA ASN A 127 -23.59 -47.71 -24.38
C ASN A 127 -25.11 -47.88 -24.22
N THR A 128 -25.70 -48.05 -25.38
CA THR A 128 -27.10 -48.31 -25.73
C THR A 128 -27.71 -49.57 -25.09
N LEU A 129 -29.05 -49.58 -24.97
CA LEU A 129 -29.98 -50.69 -24.64
C LEU A 129 -30.31 -50.77 -23.15
N HIS A 130 -31.43 -50.23 -22.62
CA HIS A 130 -32.81 -50.74 -22.72
C HIS A 130 -33.77 -49.76 -21.99
N PRO A 131 -35.02 -49.56 -22.42
CA PRO A 131 -36.05 -48.91 -21.62
C PRO A 131 -36.92 -49.97 -20.92
N GLU A 132 -36.92 -50.06 -19.58
CA GLU A 132 -37.94 -50.83 -18.89
C GLU A 132 -38.46 -50.10 -17.65
N LEU A 133 -39.73 -49.72 -17.77
CA LEU A 133 -40.61 -49.24 -16.72
C LEU A 133 -40.74 -50.34 -15.67
N VAL A 134 -40.30 -50.09 -14.44
CA VAL A 134 -40.58 -51.01 -13.33
C VAL A 134 -42.07 -50.86 -12.98
N SER A 135 -42.86 -51.76 -13.55
CA SER A 135 -44.26 -51.99 -13.21
C SER A 135 -44.34 -52.56 -11.80
N GLU A 136 -44.87 -51.78 -10.85
CA GLU A 136 -45.32 -52.30 -9.55
C GLU A 136 -46.45 -53.31 -9.78
N SER A 137 -46.19 -54.58 -9.46
CA SER A 137 -47.16 -55.67 -9.47
C SER A 137 -47.42 -56.11 -8.02
N PRO A 138 -48.67 -56.20 -7.53
CA PRO A 138 -48.99 -56.42 -6.12
C PRO A 138 -48.88 -57.89 -5.67
N PHE A 139 -48.34 -58.80 -6.50
CA PHE A 139 -48.44 -60.25 -6.27
C PHE A 139 -47.09 -60.99 -6.13
N ARG A 140 -46.02 -60.31 -5.69
CA ARG A 140 -44.73 -60.96 -5.44
C ARG A 140 -44.59 -61.39 -3.97
N GLY A 141 -44.62 -62.70 -3.74
CA GLY A 141 -44.48 -63.33 -2.42
C GLY A 141 -43.10 -63.14 -1.76
N PRO A 142 -42.97 -63.50 -0.47
CA PRO A 142 -41.85 -63.09 0.37
C PRO A 142 -40.62 -63.96 0.11
N SER A 143 -39.60 -63.41 -0.57
CA SER A 143 -38.25 -63.99 -0.59
C SER A 143 -37.36 -63.28 0.46
N PRO A 144 -36.56 -64.00 1.25
CA PRO A 144 -35.87 -63.43 2.39
C PRO A 144 -34.58 -62.69 1.99
N GLN A 145 -34.37 -61.53 2.62
CA GLN A 145 -33.13 -60.77 2.86
C GLN A 145 -32.67 -59.72 1.82
N PRO A 146 -33.02 -58.43 2.08
CA PRO A 146 -32.41 -57.24 1.46
C PRO A 146 -31.34 -56.54 2.35
N GLY A 147 -30.94 -57.13 3.48
CA GLY A 147 -30.16 -56.43 4.51
C GLY A 147 -28.64 -56.32 4.26
N PHE A 148 -28.05 -57.18 3.43
CA PHE A 148 -26.59 -57.26 3.27
C PHE A 148 -26.05 -56.27 2.23
N SER A 149 -26.73 -56.15 1.08
CA SER A 149 -26.35 -55.24 -0.01
C SER A 149 -26.48 -53.76 0.37
N LEU A 150 -27.51 -53.41 1.15
CA LEU A 150 -27.73 -52.04 1.61
C LEU A 150 -26.64 -51.58 2.60
N ARG A 151 -26.12 -52.51 3.40
CA ARG A 151 -25.04 -52.23 4.37
C ARG A 151 -23.68 -52.04 3.68
N GLU A 152 -23.39 -52.87 2.68
CA GLU A 152 -22.15 -52.81 1.92
C GLU A 152 -22.06 -51.52 1.08
N GLN A 153 -23.17 -51.10 0.47
CA GLN A 153 -23.25 -49.79 -0.19
C GLN A 153 -23.13 -48.61 0.76
N HIS A 154 -23.63 -48.71 2.00
CA HIS A 154 -23.44 -47.66 3.00
C HIS A 154 -21.96 -47.52 3.40
N ALA A 155 -21.26 -48.64 3.60
CA ALA A 155 -19.85 -48.64 3.98
C ALA A 155 -18.93 -48.05 2.90
N LEU A 156 -19.18 -48.33 1.60
CA LEU A 156 -18.40 -47.75 0.50
C LEU A 156 -18.64 -46.25 0.35
N ASN A 157 -19.90 -45.80 0.53
CA ASN A 157 -20.23 -44.39 0.50
C ASN A 157 -19.58 -43.64 1.68
N GLU A 158 -19.57 -44.22 2.89
CA GLU A 158 -18.85 -43.67 4.05
C GLU A 158 -17.34 -43.56 3.78
N HIS A 159 -16.73 -44.60 3.20
CA HIS A 159 -15.30 -44.59 2.92
C HIS A 159 -14.92 -43.52 1.88
N SER A 160 -15.76 -43.32 0.85
CA SER A 160 -15.57 -42.26 -0.15
C SER A 160 -15.79 -40.86 0.44
N PHE A 161 -16.77 -40.72 1.34
CA PHE A 161 -17.04 -39.47 2.05
C PHE A 161 -15.88 -39.09 2.97
N ILE A 162 -15.31 -40.05 3.69
CA ILE A 162 -14.15 -39.83 4.57
C ILE A 162 -12.93 -39.39 3.74
N GLN A 163 -12.63 -40.06 2.63
CA GLN A 163 -11.51 -39.69 1.76
C GLN A 163 -11.68 -38.29 1.14
N GLN A 164 -12.90 -37.95 0.70
CA GLN A 164 -13.18 -36.60 0.21
C GLN A 164 -13.07 -35.57 1.33
N THR A 165 -13.52 -35.89 2.54
CA THR A 165 -13.45 -34.98 3.70
C THR A 165 -12.00 -34.71 4.11
N GLU A 166 -11.15 -35.74 4.15
CA GLU A 166 -9.69 -35.61 4.36
C GLU A 166 -9.08 -34.61 3.37
N SER A 167 -9.32 -34.80 2.06
CA SER A 167 -8.76 -33.90 1.04
C SER A 167 -9.23 -32.45 1.17
N ARG A 168 -10.46 -32.23 1.66
CA ARG A 168 -11.03 -30.89 1.87
C ARG A 168 -10.53 -30.24 3.16
N LEU A 169 -10.30 -31.04 4.22
CA LEU A 169 -9.70 -30.55 5.45
C LEU A 169 -8.26 -30.10 5.21
N ASP A 170 -7.51 -30.85 4.41
CA ASP A 170 -6.16 -30.45 3.99
C ASP A 170 -6.16 -29.14 3.19
N GLU A 171 -7.11 -28.99 2.27
CA GLU A 171 -7.30 -27.76 1.49
C GLU A 171 -7.63 -26.56 2.42
N PHE A 172 -8.50 -26.74 3.42
CA PHE A 172 -8.80 -25.71 4.42
C PHE A 172 -7.64 -25.43 5.37
N LEU A 173 -6.84 -26.43 5.72
CA LEU A 173 -5.67 -26.26 6.58
C LEU A 173 -4.58 -25.46 5.86
N LEU A 174 -4.38 -25.75 4.57
CA LEU A 174 -3.48 -24.99 3.70
C LEU A 174 -3.95 -23.55 3.55
N GLN A 175 -5.24 -23.33 3.27
CA GLN A 175 -5.83 -22.00 3.19
C GLN A 175 -5.75 -21.25 4.53
N GLY A 176 -6.01 -21.93 5.65
CA GLY A 176 -5.91 -21.37 6.99
C GLY A 176 -4.48 -20.95 7.34
N ARG A 177 -3.48 -21.73 6.90
CA ARG A 177 -2.07 -21.40 7.05
C ARG A 177 -1.68 -20.18 6.23
N GLU A 178 -2.12 -20.10 4.98
CA GLU A 178 -1.88 -18.94 4.12
C GLU A 178 -2.49 -17.65 4.69
N VAL A 179 -3.69 -17.73 5.26
CA VAL A 179 -4.33 -16.59 5.94
C VAL A 179 -3.55 -16.16 7.18
N LEU A 180 -3.08 -17.12 7.99
CA LEU A 180 -2.26 -16.84 9.18
C LEU A 180 -0.92 -16.21 8.80
N ASP A 181 -0.28 -16.67 7.74
CA ASP A 181 0.97 -16.09 7.23
C ASP A 181 0.73 -14.67 6.70
N ASN A 182 -0.35 -14.43 5.98
CA ASN A 182 -0.74 -13.06 5.57
C ASN A 182 -0.98 -12.13 6.77
N LEU A 183 -1.67 -12.59 7.81
CA LEU A 183 -1.89 -11.79 9.03
C LEU A 183 -0.57 -11.50 9.76
N ARG A 184 0.36 -12.46 9.76
CA ARG A 184 1.70 -12.29 10.33
C ARG A 184 2.51 -11.25 9.56
N ASP A 185 2.44 -11.27 8.23
CA ASP A 185 3.12 -10.31 7.37
C ASP A 185 2.51 -8.91 7.48
N GLN A 186 1.19 -8.79 7.53
CA GLN A 186 0.50 -7.52 7.80
C GLN A 186 0.92 -6.92 9.15
N ARG A 187 1.08 -7.75 10.19
CA ARG A 187 1.58 -7.28 11.49
C ARG A 187 3.00 -6.73 11.41
N ASN A 188 3.88 -7.35 10.61
CA ASN A 188 5.23 -6.84 10.39
C ASN A 188 5.23 -5.52 9.63
N ILE A 189 4.34 -5.36 8.65
CA ILE A 189 4.13 -4.10 7.91
C ILE A 189 3.67 -3.00 8.87
N LEU A 190 2.64 -3.25 9.70
CA LEU A 190 2.14 -2.28 10.67
C LEU A 190 3.21 -1.84 11.69
N LYS A 191 4.04 -2.78 12.17
CA LYS A 191 5.18 -2.45 13.02
C LYS A 191 6.20 -1.57 12.29
N GLY A 192 6.47 -1.85 11.02
CA GLY A 192 7.33 -1.03 10.17
C GLY A 192 6.78 0.39 9.99
N THR A 193 5.48 0.53 9.74
CA THR A 193 4.78 1.81 9.65
C THR A 193 4.84 2.56 10.97
N GLN A 194 4.56 1.91 12.11
CA GLN A 194 4.63 2.53 13.43
C GLN A 194 6.04 3.06 13.72
N ARG A 195 7.09 2.27 13.44
CA ARG A 195 8.48 2.73 13.59
C ARG A 195 8.77 3.95 12.74
N ARG A 196 8.37 3.93 11.47
CA ARG A 196 8.53 5.07 10.55
C ARG A 196 7.74 6.29 11.00
N LEU A 197 6.56 6.11 11.57
CA LEU A 197 5.74 7.19 12.11
C LEU A 197 6.40 7.82 13.34
N LEU A 198 7.00 7.01 14.21
CA LEU A 198 7.73 7.46 15.39
C LEU A 198 9.03 8.18 14.99
N ASP A 199 9.76 7.64 14.01
CA ASP A 199 10.96 8.27 13.44
C ASP A 199 10.62 9.60 12.77
N THR A 200 9.55 9.64 11.98
CA THR A 200 9.09 10.89 11.34
C THR A 200 8.60 11.90 12.36
N ALA A 201 7.87 11.51 13.41
CA ALA A 201 7.49 12.39 14.52
C ALA A 201 8.72 12.99 15.22
N ASN A 202 9.77 12.19 15.41
CA ASN A 202 11.04 12.66 15.98
C ASN A 202 11.76 13.65 15.05
N THR A 203 11.71 13.43 13.73
CA THR A 203 12.29 14.35 12.72
C THR A 203 11.45 15.62 12.51
N LEU A 204 10.12 15.56 12.70
CA LEU A 204 9.21 16.72 12.66
C LEU A 204 9.44 17.63 13.89
N GLY A 205 9.77 17.06 15.05
CA GLY A 205 10.24 17.81 16.21
C GLY A 205 11.56 18.57 15.95
N LEU A 206 12.48 17.94 15.20
CA LEU A 206 13.72 18.57 14.73
C LEU A 206 13.47 19.68 13.69
N SER A 207 12.52 19.48 12.76
CA SER A 207 12.07 20.48 11.79
C SER A 207 11.59 21.76 12.46
N ARG A 208 10.79 21.65 13.54
CA ARG A 208 10.28 22.82 14.28
C ARG A 208 11.39 23.65 14.94
N ASN A 209 12.42 23.00 15.48
CA ASN A 209 13.59 23.68 16.03
C ASN A 209 14.43 24.38 14.96
N VAL A 210 14.56 23.77 13.77
CA VAL A 210 15.27 24.38 12.64
C VAL A 210 14.46 25.54 12.04
N ILE A 211 13.14 25.40 11.87
CA ILE A 211 12.24 26.49 11.47
C ILE A 211 12.37 27.69 12.42
N GLY A 212 12.38 27.41 13.73
CA GLY A 212 12.55 28.45 14.76
C GLY A 212 13.92 29.12 14.70
N TRP A 213 14.97 28.37 14.36
CA TRP A 213 16.32 28.93 14.16
C TRP A 213 16.40 29.83 12.91
N ILE A 214 15.69 29.48 11.82
CA ILE A 214 15.57 30.33 10.63
C ILE A 214 14.83 31.65 10.96
N GLU A 215 13.70 31.57 11.66
CA GLU A 215 12.90 32.75 12.01
C GLU A 215 13.65 33.69 12.96
N ARG A 216 14.46 33.13 13.86
CA ARG A 216 15.31 33.90 14.78
C ARG A 216 16.41 34.71 14.07
N ARG A 217 16.89 34.24 12.92
CA ARG A 217 17.87 34.98 12.10
C ARG A 217 17.22 36.09 11.29
N SER A 218 16.01 35.86 10.77
CA SER A 218 15.24 36.90 10.07
C SER A 218 14.87 38.05 11.01
N THR A 219 14.50 37.73 12.26
CA THR A 219 14.23 38.74 13.29
C THR A 219 15.50 39.47 13.72
N GLN A 220 16.63 38.77 13.85
CA GLN A 220 17.94 39.40 14.11
C GLN A 220 18.35 40.38 13.00
N ASP A 221 18.13 40.04 11.73
CA ASP A 221 18.41 40.91 10.59
C ASP A 221 17.52 42.18 10.62
N MET A 222 16.25 42.03 11.00
CA MET A 222 15.33 43.16 11.19
C MET A 222 15.79 44.12 12.31
N TYR A 223 16.34 43.59 13.41
CA TYR A 223 16.91 44.42 14.48
C TYR A 223 18.18 45.16 14.04
N ILE A 224 19.07 44.51 13.28
CA ILE A 224 20.29 45.15 12.74
C ILE A 224 19.90 46.29 11.79
N PHE A 225 18.90 46.09 10.94
CA PHE A 225 18.38 47.12 10.05
C PHE A 225 17.84 48.33 10.82
N PHE A 226 16.99 48.11 11.83
CA PHE A 226 16.44 49.20 12.66
C PHE A 226 17.53 49.95 13.43
N GLY A 227 18.51 49.23 14.00
CA GLY A 227 19.65 49.83 14.67
C GLY A 227 20.48 50.72 13.73
N GLY A 228 20.74 50.25 12.52
CA GLY A 228 21.41 51.03 11.47
C GLY A 228 20.63 52.30 11.11
N ALA A 229 19.31 52.19 10.90
CA ALA A 229 18.44 53.33 10.59
C ALA A 229 18.49 54.42 11.68
N VAL A 230 18.36 54.04 12.95
CA VAL A 230 18.42 54.98 14.09
C VAL A 230 19.79 55.66 14.16
N PHE A 231 20.87 54.91 13.96
CA PHE A 231 22.23 55.46 13.97
C PHE A 231 22.44 56.50 12.85
N THR A 232 21.93 56.25 11.64
CA THR A 232 21.96 57.24 10.55
C THR A 232 21.18 58.51 10.89
N PHE A 233 19.97 58.39 11.47
CA PHE A 233 19.21 59.56 11.92
C PHE A 233 19.94 60.34 13.01
N PHE A 234 20.59 59.65 13.94
CA PHE A 234 21.40 60.29 14.97
C PHE A 234 22.57 61.06 14.37
N CYS A 235 23.27 60.50 13.37
CA CYS A 235 24.36 61.20 12.67
C CYS A 235 23.85 62.46 11.95
N PHE A 236 22.71 62.39 11.25
CA PHE A 236 22.10 63.56 10.63
C PHE A 236 21.73 64.64 11.65
N PHE A 237 21.18 64.24 12.80
CA PHE A 237 20.87 65.17 13.89
C PHE A 237 22.14 65.83 14.45
N MET A 238 23.22 65.06 14.63
CA MET A 238 24.49 65.60 15.11
C MET A 238 25.11 66.60 14.12
N ILE A 239 25.03 66.32 12.82
CA ILE A 239 25.48 67.23 11.77
C ILE A 239 24.64 68.52 11.79
N TRP A 240 23.31 68.39 11.87
CA TRP A 240 22.43 69.56 11.92
C TRP A 240 22.69 70.46 13.13
N LYS A 241 22.99 69.87 14.30
CA LYS A 241 23.31 70.61 15.53
C LYS A 241 24.70 71.26 15.52
N TYR A 242 25.68 70.65 14.86
CA TYR A 242 27.08 71.10 14.95
C TYR A 242 27.49 71.98 13.77
N LEU A 243 26.78 71.90 12.64
CA LEU A 243 27.02 72.70 11.42
C LEU A 243 25.91 73.74 11.14
N GLY A 244 24.83 73.75 11.93
CA GLY A 244 23.79 74.79 11.96
C GLY A 244 23.73 75.44 13.33
#